data_AF-A0A290GGP0-F1
#
_entry.id   AF-A0A290GGP0-F1
#
_cell.length_a   1.000
_cell.length_b   1.000
_cell.length_c   1.000
_cell.angle_alpha   90.00
_cell.angle_beta   90.00
_cell.angle_gamma   90.00
#
_symmetry.space_group_name_H-M   'P 1'
#
loop_
_entity.id
_entity.type
_entity.pdbx_description
1 polymer ?
#
loop_
_entity_poly.entity_id
_entity_poly.type
_entity_poly.pdbx_seq_one_letter_code
_entity_poly.pdbx_strand_id
1 'polypeptide(L)' 'STGPHFNPNGLTHGAPEDEVRHAGDLGNIIANADGVAEATIVDTLIPLNGPNAVIGRALVVHELE' A
#
# COMPACT_ATOMS: atom_id res chain seq x y z
N SER A 1 -9.87 1.62 -14.29
CA SER A 1 -8.64 0.92 -13.86
C SER A 1 -8.04 1.68 -12.67
N THR A 2 -7.32 1.00 -11.78
CA THR A 2 -6.71 1.62 -10.58
C THR A 2 -5.33 2.24 -10.84
N GLY A 3 -4.65 1.83 -11.92
CA GLY A 3 -3.34 2.36 -12.30
C GLY A 3 -2.17 1.74 -11.51
N PRO A 4 -0.97 2.34 -11.57
CA PRO A 4 0.19 1.90 -10.81
C PRO A 4 0.06 2.23 -9.31
N HIS A 5 1.01 1.76 -8.50
CA HIS A 5 1.09 2.08 -7.08
C HIS A 5 1.15 3.60 -6.85
N PHE A 6 0.61 4.05 -5.72
CA PHE A 6 0.67 5.46 -5.36
C PHE A 6 2.12 5.89 -5.06
N ASN A 7 2.70 6.71 -5.94
CA ASN A 7 4.10 7.10 -5.90
C ASN A 7 4.29 8.62 -6.12
N PRO A 8 3.91 9.46 -5.13
CA PRO A 8 4.02 10.93 -5.26
C PRO A 8 5.48 11.41 -5.32
N ASN A 9 6.43 10.60 -4.84
CA ASN A 9 7.86 10.96 -4.72
C ASN A 9 8.72 10.40 -5.87
N GLY A 10 8.13 9.63 -6.80
CA GLY A 10 8.86 9.06 -7.93
C GLY A 10 9.94 8.05 -7.55
N LEU A 11 9.78 7.33 -6.44
CA LEU A 11 10.74 6.33 -5.97
C LEU A 11 10.52 4.97 -6.64
N THR A 12 11.45 4.04 -6.45
CA THR A 12 11.27 2.63 -6.84
C THR A 12 10.45 1.88 -5.79
N HIS A 13 9.90 0.72 -6.17
CA HIS A 13 9.19 -0.18 -5.25
C HIS A 13 10.11 -0.68 -4.12
N GLY A 14 9.55 -0.91 -2.94
CA GLY A 14 10.26 -1.46 -1.77
C GLY A 14 9.32 -2.06 -0.73
N ALA A 15 9.90 -2.68 0.30
CA ALA A 15 9.17 -3.17 1.46
C ALA A 15 8.68 -1.99 2.33
N PRO A 16 7.64 -2.14 3.17
CA PRO A 16 7.11 -1.05 3.99
C PRO A 16 8.13 -0.36 4.92
N GLU A 17 9.17 -1.08 5.33
CA GLU A 17 10.25 -0.61 6.19
C GLU A 17 11.41 0.04 5.43
N ASP A 18 11.44 -0.08 4.09
CA ASP A 18 12.52 0.48 3.28
C ASP A 18 12.41 2.02 3.20
N GLU A 19 13.57 2.68 3.22
CA GLU A 19 13.66 4.13 2.96
C GLU A 19 13.24 4.48 1.52
N VAL A 20 13.48 3.55 0.58
CA VAL A 20 13.12 3.70 -0.84
C VAL A 20 11.98 2.75 -1.15
N ARG A 21 10.76 3.29 -1.17
CA ARG A 21 9.54 2.59 -1.58
C ARG A 21 8.53 3.56 -2.17
N HIS A 22 7.51 3.06 -2.86
CA HIS A 22 6.34 3.89 -3.14
C HIS A 22 5.56 4.15 -1.86
N ALA A 23 4.85 5.28 -1.76
CA ALA A 23 3.97 5.55 -0.64
C ALA A 23 2.82 4.52 -0.51
N GLY A 24 2.38 3.93 -1.62
CA GLY A 24 1.36 2.88 -1.65
C GLY A 24 1.86 1.46 -1.34
N ASP A 25 3.15 1.26 -1.09
CA ASP A 25 3.72 -0.06 -0.84
C ASP A 25 3.52 -0.46 0.63
N LEU A 26 2.42 -1.17 0.92
CA LEU A 26 2.03 -1.60 2.27
C LEU A 26 2.40 -3.05 2.58
N GLY A 27 3.09 -3.73 1.65
CA GLY A 27 3.57 -5.10 1.83
C GLY A 27 2.46 -6.15 1.75
N ASN A 28 2.74 -7.33 2.34
CA ASN A 28 1.84 -8.47 2.28
C ASN A 28 0.96 -8.57 3.53
N ILE A 29 -0.28 -9.01 3.32
CA ILE A 29 -1.17 -9.52 4.36
C ILE A 29 -1.21 -11.05 4.28
N ILE A 30 -1.44 -11.72 5.40
CA ILE A 30 -1.46 -13.19 5.46
C ILE A 30 -2.90 -13.64 5.68
N ALA A 31 -3.43 -14.41 4.74
CA ALA A 31 -4.70 -15.09 4.91
C ALA A 31 -4.53 -16.35 5.77
N ASN A 32 -5.49 -16.61 6.65
CA ASN A 32 -5.56 -17.84 7.43
C ASN A 32 -6.03 -19.02 6.55
N ALA A 33 -6.17 -20.20 7.16
CA ALA A 33 -6.58 -21.42 6.45
C ALA A 33 -7.98 -21.33 5.80
N ASP A 34 -8.83 -20.39 6.24
CA ASP A 34 -10.17 -20.15 5.71
C ASP A 34 -10.16 -19.06 4.61
N GLY A 35 -8.99 -18.54 4.25
CA GLY A 35 -8.84 -17.47 3.25
C GLY A 35 -9.15 -16.06 3.78
N VAL A 36 -9.22 -15.88 5.10
CA VAL A 36 -9.48 -14.57 5.74
C VAL A 36 -8.16 -13.94 6.19
N ALA A 37 -7.91 -12.70 5.78
CA ALA A 37 -6.80 -11.89 6.27
C ALA A 37 -7.31 -10.78 7.19
N GLU A 38 -6.88 -10.79 8.44
CA GLU A 38 -7.07 -9.69 9.38
C GLU A 38 -5.74 -8.97 9.56
N ALA A 39 -5.69 -7.68 9.20
CA ALA A 39 -4.46 -6.90 9.23
C ALA A 39 -4.70 -5.51 9.81
N THR A 40 -3.75 -5.05 10.63
CA THR A 40 -3.64 -3.65 11.06
C THR A 40 -2.26 -3.15 10.63
N ILE A 41 -2.24 -2.17 9.74
CA ILE A 41 -1.02 -1.56 9.22
C ILE A 41 -1.05 -0.09 9.62
N VAL A 42 0.04 0.39 10.23
CA VAL A 42 0.23 1.80 10.57
C VAL A 42 1.41 2.31 9.75
N ASP A 43 1.17 3.35 8.95
CA ASP A 43 2.11 3.85 7.96
C ASP A 43 2.13 5.39 7.97
N THR A 44 3.30 5.98 7.76
CA THR A 44 3.51 7.43 7.82
C THR A 44 3.57 8.11 6.45
N LEU A 45 3.55 7.36 5.35
CA LEU A 45 3.66 7.84 3.98
C LEU A 45 2.30 7.99 3.26
N ILE A 46 1.20 7.54 3.88
CA ILE A 46 -0.17 7.60 3.33
C ILE A 46 -1.07 8.60 4.07
N PRO A 47 -0.93 9.92 3.85
CA PRO A 47 -1.75 10.90 4.54
C PRO A 47 -3.22 10.84 4.11
N LEU A 48 -4.12 11.21 5.01
CA LEU A 48 -5.57 11.30 4.71
C LEU A 48 -5.99 12.70 4.23
N ASN A 49 -5.07 13.66 4.19
CA ASN A 49 -5.33 15.04 3.77
C ASN A 49 -4.14 15.64 3.00
N GLY A 50 -4.34 16.84 2.45
CA GLY A 50 -3.33 17.53 1.66
C GLY A 50 -3.19 17.00 0.22
N PRO A 51 -2.21 17.52 -0.55
CA PRO A 51 -2.07 17.22 -1.98
C PRO A 51 -1.75 15.75 -2.27
N ASN A 52 -1.17 15.04 -1.30
CA ASN A 52 -0.80 13.63 -1.41
C ASN A 52 -1.78 12.70 -0.68
N ALA A 53 -3.00 13.16 -0.39
CA ALA A 53 -4.00 12.34 0.29
C ALA A 53 -4.30 11.03 -0.48
N VAL A 54 -4.51 9.94 0.27
CA VAL A 54 -4.97 8.67 -0.30
C VAL A 54 -6.49 8.59 -0.44
N ILE A 55 -7.23 9.56 0.09
CA ILE A 55 -8.68 9.65 -0.09
C ILE A 55 -9.03 9.75 -1.58
N GLY A 56 -9.98 8.92 -2.02
CA GLY A 56 -10.39 8.81 -3.43
C GLY A 56 -9.50 7.90 -4.29
N ARG A 57 -8.46 7.28 -3.72
CA ARG A 57 -7.67 6.23 -4.36
C ARG A 57 -8.24 4.84 -4.04
N ALA A 58 -7.60 3.80 -4.54
CA ALA A 58 -7.98 2.41 -4.29
C ALA A 58 -6.99 1.71 -3.35
N LEU A 59 -7.51 0.85 -2.49
CA LEU A 59 -6.75 -0.22 -1.82
C LEU A 59 -6.91 -1.48 -2.67
N VAL A 60 -5.80 -2.11 -3.05
CA VAL A 60 -5.79 -3.29 -3.92
C VAL A 60 -5.15 -4.45 -3.18
N VAL A 61 -5.84 -5.59 -3.15
CA VAL A 61 -5.28 -6.88 -2.69
C VAL A 61 -4.95 -7.69 -3.94
N HIS A 62 -3.71 -8.17 -4.01
CA HIS A 62 -3.23 -8.98 -5.13
C HIS A 62 -3.46 -10.46 -4.82
N GLU A 63 -3.73 -11.25 -5.86
CA GLU A 63 -3.51 -12.69 -5.79
C GLU A 63 -2.00 -12.96 -5.79
N LEU A 64 -1.60 -14.05 -5.14
CA LEU A 64 -0.23 -14.55 -5.24
C LEU A 64 -0.13 -15.30 -6.56
N GLU A 65 0.69 -14.82 -7.49
CA GLU A 65 1.15 -15.61 -8.64
C GLU A 65 2.53 -16.21 -8.32
#